data_AF-A0A1F9U1Q3-F1
#
_entry.id   AF-A0A1F9U1Q3-F1
#
_cell.length_a   1.000
_cell.length_b   1.000
_cell.length_c   1.000
_cell.angle_alpha   90.00
_cell.angle_beta   90.00
_cell.angle_gamma   90.00
#
_symmetry.space_group_name_H-M   'P 1'
#
loop_
_entity.id
_entity.type
_entity.pdbx_description
1 polymer ?
#
loop_
_entity_poly.entity_id
_entity_poly.type
_entity_poly.pdbx_seq_one_letter_code
_entity_poly.pdbx_strand_id
1 'polypeptide(L)' 'MEFAVQDFFEHHAAEWQKQQIEADLAAQKEEIIRHKWFLSQKLGYDVGNTPAALDWVKSGFAEHWRNRTGPYKNRK' A
#
# COMPACT_ATOMS: atom_id res chain seq x y z
N MET A 1 23.32 33.21 -4.58
CA MET A 1 22.98 32.06 -3.72
C MET A 1 21.57 31.53 -3.97
N GLU A 2 20.66 32.33 -4.54
CA GLU A 2 19.25 31.96 -4.75
C GLU A 2 19.00 30.98 -5.91
N PHE A 3 19.96 30.80 -6.83
CA PHE A 3 19.85 29.89 -7.97
C PHE A 3 19.98 28.39 -7.59
N ALA A 4 20.69 28.04 -6.51
CA ALA A 4 20.93 26.64 -6.14
C ALA A 4 19.76 26.00 -5.39
N VAL A 5 18.98 26.80 -4.66
CA VAL A 5 17.73 26.33 -4.02
C VAL A 5 16.67 26.05 -5.07
N GLN A 6 16.57 26.93 -6.07
CA GLN A 6 15.55 26.85 -7.11
C GLN A 6 15.75 25.61 -8.02
N ASP A 7 17.00 25.31 -8.40
CA ASP A 7 17.36 24.11 -9.18
C ASP A 7 17.00 22.80 -8.45
N PHE A 8 17.21 22.77 -7.12
CA PHE A 8 16.82 21.63 -6.30
C PHE A 8 15.29 21.42 -6.28
N PHE A 9 14.51 22.49 -6.18
CA PHE A 9 13.04 22.40 -6.22
C PHE A 9 12.50 22.07 -7.62
N GLU A 10 13.15 22.50 -8.70
CA GLU A 10 12.70 22.23 -10.06
C GLU A 10 13.03 20.81 -10.54
N HIS A 11 14.21 20.29 -10.20
CA HIS A 11 14.63 18.95 -10.63
C HIS A 11 14.27 17.86 -9.60
N HIS A 12 14.46 18.10 -8.31
CA HIS A 12 14.30 17.03 -7.30
C HIS A 12 12.89 16.91 -6.73
N ALA A 13 12.02 17.92 -6.84
CA ALA A 13 10.65 17.81 -6.31
C ALA A 13 9.81 16.78 -7.10
N ALA A 14 9.95 16.77 -8.42
CA ALA A 14 9.28 15.79 -9.28
C ALA A 14 9.80 14.37 -9.03
N GLU A 15 11.11 14.20 -8.91
CA GLU A 15 11.73 12.91 -8.60
C GLU A 15 11.36 12.41 -7.20
N TRP A 16 11.36 13.29 -6.20
CA TRP A 16 10.97 12.95 -4.84
C TRP A 16 9.48 12.58 -4.75
N GLN A 17 8.61 13.34 -5.40
CA GLN A 17 7.18 13.03 -5.46
C GLN A 17 6.95 11.68 -6.14
N LYS A 18 7.65 11.42 -7.25
CA LYS A 18 7.61 10.13 -7.94
C LYS A 18 8.05 8.99 -7.02
N GLN A 19 9.20 9.14 -6.34
CA GLN A 19 9.70 8.15 -5.39
C GLN A 19 8.71 7.89 -4.24
N GLN A 20 8.06 8.93 -3.70
CA GLN A 20 7.04 8.78 -2.67
C GLN A 20 5.81 8.01 -3.17
N ILE A 21 5.32 8.33 -4.38
CA ILE A 21 4.20 7.63 -5.01
C ILE A 21 4.57 6.16 -5.27
N GLU A 22 5.76 5.89 -5.80
CA GLU A 22 6.25 4.54 -6.04
C GLU A 22 6.35 3.72 -4.74
N ALA A 23 6.85 4.33 -3.66
CA ALA A 23 6.92 3.71 -2.34
C ALA A 23 5.53 3.40 -1.76
N ASP A 24 4.58 4.33 -1.86
CA ASP A 24 3.21 4.13 -1.40
C ASP A 24 2.50 3.02 -2.19
N LEU A 25 2.64 3.01 -3.52
CA LEU A 25 2.10 1.97 -4.38
C LEU A 25 2.73 0.60 -4.11
N ALA A 26 4.04 0.55 -3.84
CA ALA A 26 4.72 -0.69 -3.44
C ALA A 26 4.15 -1.22 -2.12
N ALA A 27 4.03 -0.36 -1.10
CA ALA A 27 3.47 -0.73 0.19
C ALA A 27 2.00 -1.19 0.08
N GLN A 28 1.21 -0.54 -0.78
CA GLN A 28 -0.17 -0.94 -1.05
C GLN A 28 -0.24 -2.32 -1.71
N LYS A 29 0.60 -2.58 -2.72
CA LYS A 29 0.67 -3.88 -3.39
C LYS A 29 1.05 -4.99 -2.42
N GLU A 30 2.04 -4.75 -1.56
CA GLU A 30 2.44 -5.71 -0.52
C GLU A 30 1.28 -6.05 0.43
N GLU A 31 0.47 -5.07 0.83
CA GLU A 31 -0.67 -5.31 1.71
C GLU A 31 -1.78 -6.14 1.02
N ILE A 32 -2.06 -5.89 -0.26
CA ILE A 32 -3.01 -6.70 -1.04
C ILE A 32 -2.51 -8.14 -1.16
N ILE A 33 -1.21 -8.34 -1.42
CA ILE A 33 -0.62 -9.68 -1.50
C ILE A 33 -0.70 -10.40 -0.16
N ARG A 34 -0.39 -9.71 0.96
CA ARG A 34 -0.55 -10.27 2.30
C ARG A 34 -1.99 -10.67 2.56
N HIS A 35 -2.95 -9.79 2.23
CA HIS A 35 -4.37 -10.08 2.40
C HIS A 35 -4.82 -11.30 1.61
N LYS A 36 -4.41 -11.40 0.33
CA LYS A 36 -4.64 -12.59 -0.49
C LYS A 36 -4.11 -13.85 0.18
N TRP A 37 -2.86 -13.82 0.67
CA TRP A 37 -2.27 -14.96 1.35
C TRP A 37 -3.04 -15.36 2.61
N PHE A 38 -3.40 -14.39 3.45
CA PHE A 38 -4.22 -14.64 4.64
C PHE A 38 -5.58 -15.23 4.31
N LEU A 39 -6.23 -14.72 3.27
CA LEU A 39 -7.54 -15.19 2.83
C LEU A 39 -7.45 -16.62 2.27
N SER A 40 -6.38 -16.92 1.52
CA SER A 40 -6.08 -18.27 1.03
C SER A 40 -5.77 -19.25 2.15
N GLN A 41 -5.03 -18.84 3.18
CA GLN A 41 -4.82 -19.68 4.36
C GLN A 41 -6.13 -19.94 5.12
N LYS A 42 -6.99 -18.91 5.24
CA LYS A 42 -8.26 -19.02 5.95
C LYS A 42 -9.27 -19.92 5.21
N LEU A 43 -9.30 -19.85 3.89
CA LEU A 43 -10.24 -20.60 3.05
C LEU A 43 -9.73 -21.98 2.64
N GLY A 44 -8.42 -22.22 2.76
CA GLY A 44 -7.79 -23.50 2.40
C GLY A 44 -7.59 -23.70 0.89
N TYR A 45 -7.77 -22.67 0.07
CA TYR A 45 -7.54 -22.70 -1.37
C TYR A 45 -7.07 -21.32 -1.90
N ASP A 46 -6.46 -21.28 -3.09
CA ASP A 46 -6.07 -20.00 -3.69
C ASP A 46 -7.30 -19.20 -4.11
N VAL A 47 -7.46 -18.01 -3.54
CA VAL A 47 -8.66 -17.18 -3.72
C VAL A 47 -8.57 -16.35 -5.00
N GLY A 48 -7.40 -16.27 -5.64
CA GLY A 48 -7.14 -15.38 -6.76
C GLY A 48 -7.08 -13.89 -6.36
N ASN A 49 -6.64 -13.06 -7.30
CA ASN A 49 -6.41 -11.63 -7.03
C ASN A 49 -7.72 -10.83 -6.91
N THR A 50 -8.67 -11.04 -7.81
CA THR A 50 -9.92 -10.28 -7.86
C THR A 50 -10.78 -10.48 -6.61
N PRO A 51 -11.00 -11.72 -6.12
CA PRO A 51 -11.83 -11.94 -4.95
C PRO A 51 -11.14 -11.47 -3.68
N ALA A 52 -9.82 -11.61 -3.58
CA ALA A 52 -9.04 -11.07 -2.47
C ALA A 52 -9.09 -9.53 -2.42
N ALA A 53 -8.99 -8.84 -3.55
CA ALA A 53 -9.11 -7.39 -3.60
C ALA A 53 -10.53 -6.90 -3.23
N LEU A 54 -11.56 -7.64 -3.65
CA LEU A 54 -12.96 -7.35 -3.28
C LEU A 54 -13.19 -7.53 -1.78
N ASP A 55 -12.69 -8.63 -1.19
CA ASP A 55 -12.77 -8.88 0.26
C ASP A 55 -12.03 -7.79 1.04
N TRP A 56 -10.84 -7.41 0.58
CA TRP A 56 -10.01 -6.36 1.19
C TRP A 56 -10.74 -5.02 1.34
N VAL A 57 -11.50 -4.63 0.31
CA VAL A 57 -12.33 -3.42 0.34
C VAL A 57 -13.59 -3.64 1.20
N LYS A 58 -14.31 -4.76 1.01
CA LYS A 58 -15.56 -5.05 1.73
C LYS A 58 -15.36 -5.18 3.24
N SER A 59 -14.28 -5.80 3.68
CA SER A 59 -14.01 -6.05 5.09
C SER A 59 -13.35 -4.86 5.80
N GLY A 60 -13.22 -3.71 5.12
CA GLY A 60 -12.65 -2.49 5.72
C GLY A 60 -11.14 -2.57 5.95
N PHE A 61 -10.46 -3.60 5.45
CA PHE A 61 -8.99 -3.72 5.55
C PHE A 61 -8.30 -2.56 4.79
N ALA A 62 -8.85 -2.16 3.64
CA ALA A 62 -8.38 -0.99 2.89
C ALA A 62 -8.51 0.33 3.68
N GLU A 63 -9.53 0.46 4.53
CA GLU A 63 -9.69 1.63 5.41
C GLU A 63 -8.71 1.59 6.58
N HIS A 64 -8.51 0.44 7.21
CA HIS A 64 -7.52 0.27 8.29
C HIS A 64 -6.08 0.45 7.79
N TRP A 65 -5.80 0.04 6.55
CA TRP A 65 -4.51 0.28 5.90
C TRP A 65 -4.28 1.79 5.69
N ARG A 66 -5.25 2.50 5.10
CA ARG A 66 -5.17 3.96 4.92
C ARG A 66 -4.99 4.72 6.23
N ASN A 67 -5.66 4.27 7.29
CA ASN A 67 -5.54 4.87 8.63
C ASN A 67 -4.27 4.42 9.38
N ARG A 68 -3.39 3.59 8.78
CA ARG A 68 -2.20 2.97 9.41
C ARG A 68 -2.51 2.21 10.71
N THR A 69 -3.79 1.89 10.95
CA THR A 69 -4.25 1.12 12.11
C THR A 69 -4.06 -0.37 11.90
N GLY A 70 -3.74 -0.80 10.67
CA GLY A 70 -3.20 -2.12 10.36
C GLY A 70 -4.14 -3.26 10.78
N PRO A 71 -4.95 -3.81 9.87
CA PRO A 71 -6.04 -4.72 10.23
C PRO A 71 -5.57 -6.07 10.83
N TYR A 72 -4.27 -6.37 10.79
CA TYR A 72 -3.67 -7.58 11.38
C TYR A 72 -3.07 -7.37 12.79
N LYS A 73 -3.13 -6.16 13.36
CA LYS A 73 -2.48 -5.83 14.65
C LYS A 73 -3.02 -6.60 15.87
N ASN A 74 -4.18 -7.28 15.76
CA ASN A 74 -4.86 -7.96 16.86
C ASN A 74 -4.84 -9.49 16.79
N ARG A 75 -3.75 -10.11 16.29
CA ARG A 75 -3.56 -11.57 16.39
C ARG A 75 -2.40 -11.89 17.35
N LYS A 76 -2.71 -11.91 18.65
CA LYS A 76 -1.93 -12.59 19.70
C LYS A 76 -2.74 -13.77 20.22
#